data_AF-A0A536LKE9-F1
#
_entry.id   AF-A0A536LKE9-F1
#
_cell.length_a   1.000
_cell.length_b   1.000
_cell.length_c   1.000
_cell.angle_alpha   90.00
_cell.angle_beta   90.00
_cell.angle_gamma   90.00
#
_symmetry.space_group_name_H-M   'P 1'
#
loop_
_entity.id
_entity.type
_entity.pdbx_description
1 polymer ?
#
loop_
_entity_poly.entity_id
_entity_poly.type
_entity_poly.pdbx_seq_one_letter_code
_entity_poly.pdbx_strand_id
1 'polypeptide(L)'
;MTQQQADPVQQGLSYMRHQGAKSFGEIDAMLERTAGDWNQCLGSMTDEQATFRPEGEWCAKEVLGHVIVTERSINQDIASLAGIDPPAAPRVAEVRAMGVQSGDEESLPISELRERIVGTFAENRKLAASLEQSDKLETSFPHPIFGPLNLKEWLAFHRIHSMDHIQQIDKIKADTKYPSA
;
A
#
# COMPACT_ATOMS: atom_id res chain seq x y z
N MET A 1 -21.70 25.63 17.32
CA MET A 1 -21.49 24.17 17.31
C MET A 1 -20.35 23.89 16.35
N THR A 2 -19.13 23.81 16.88
CA THR A 2 -17.93 23.51 16.09
C THR A 2 -17.98 22.03 15.73
N GLN A 3 -18.06 21.69 14.45
CA GLN A 3 -17.81 20.32 14.00
C GLN A 3 -16.40 19.96 14.45
N GLN A 4 -16.27 19.07 15.44
CA GLN A 4 -15.01 18.39 15.70
C GLN A 4 -14.71 17.57 14.44
N GLN A 5 -13.78 18.04 13.62
CA GLN A 5 -13.16 17.19 12.62
C GLN A 5 -12.58 15.99 13.36
N ALA A 6 -13.06 14.79 13.04
CA ALA A 6 -12.53 13.58 13.64
C ALA A 6 -11.04 13.48 13.31
N ASP A 7 -10.22 13.12 14.29
CA ASP A 7 -8.78 12.88 14.15
C ASP A 7 -8.50 11.94 12.96
N PRO A 8 -7.69 12.32 11.95
CA PRO A 8 -7.36 11.47 10.80
C PRO A 8 -6.88 10.07 11.18
N VAL A 9 -6.17 9.92 12.31
CA VAL A 9 -5.74 8.62 12.83
C VAL A 9 -6.94 7.77 13.25
N GLN A 10 -7.91 8.37 13.95
CA GLN A 10 -9.15 7.69 14.33
C GLN A 10 -10.02 7.34 13.13
N GLN A 11 -10.05 8.20 12.11
CA GLN A 11 -10.78 7.92 10.86
C GLN A 11 -10.16 6.74 10.11
N GLY A 12 -8.83 6.71 9.95
CA GLY A 12 -8.11 5.60 9.32
C GLY A 12 -8.34 4.29 10.06
N LEU A 13 -8.23 4.31 11.41
CA LEU A 13 -8.48 3.14 12.24
C LEU A 13 -9.94 2.65 12.15
N SER A 14 -10.91 3.57 12.14
CA SER A 14 -12.33 3.23 11.98
C SER A 14 -12.61 2.62 10.60
N TYR A 15 -11.97 3.13 9.56
CA TYR A 15 -12.04 2.54 8.22
C TYR A 15 -11.47 1.12 8.19
N MET A 16 -10.27 0.90 8.73
CA MET A 16 -9.64 -0.43 8.72
C MET A 16 -10.49 -1.45 9.47
N ARG A 17 -11.02 -1.10 10.65
CA ARG A 17 -11.95 -1.94 11.41
C ARG A 17 -13.21 -2.26 10.61
N HIS A 18 -13.79 -1.25 9.96
CA HIS A 18 -14.98 -1.43 9.14
C HIS A 18 -14.74 -2.36 7.95
N GLN A 19 -13.62 -2.21 7.24
CA GLN A 19 -13.28 -3.12 6.13
C GLN A 19 -12.87 -4.51 6.63
N GLY A 20 -12.14 -4.59 7.75
CA GLY A 20 -11.73 -5.85 8.38
C GLY A 20 -12.91 -6.71 8.85
N ALA A 21 -14.06 -6.11 9.13
CA ALA A 21 -15.29 -6.83 9.47
C ALA A 21 -16.01 -7.45 8.25
N LYS A 22 -15.63 -7.10 7.01
CA LYS A 22 -16.30 -7.56 5.78
C LYS A 22 -15.91 -8.98 5.38
N SER A 23 -16.64 -9.56 4.42
CA SER A 23 -16.28 -10.84 3.84
C SER A 23 -14.95 -10.79 3.07
N PHE A 24 -14.30 -11.95 2.88
CA PHE A 24 -13.09 -12.02 2.04
C PHE A 24 -13.34 -11.59 0.59
N GLY A 25 -14.54 -11.86 0.05
CA GLY A 25 -14.92 -11.38 -1.28
C GLY A 25 -14.98 -9.85 -1.38
N GLU A 26 -15.43 -9.17 -0.32
CA GLU A 26 -15.42 -7.70 -0.28
C GLU A 26 -14.01 -7.10 -0.11
N ILE A 27 -13.15 -7.78 0.66
CA ILE A 27 -11.73 -7.42 0.81
C ILE A 27 -10.99 -7.61 -0.51
N ASP A 28 -11.22 -8.74 -1.20
CA ASP A 28 -10.67 -9.00 -2.53
C ASP A 28 -11.06 -7.90 -3.52
N ALA A 29 -12.34 -7.53 -3.58
CA ALA A 29 -12.82 -6.45 -4.42
C ALA A 29 -12.19 -5.09 -4.06
N MET A 30 -11.88 -4.83 -2.78
CA MET A 30 -11.17 -3.61 -2.36
C MET A 30 -9.72 -3.63 -2.84
N LEU A 31 -9.01 -4.75 -2.72
CA LEU A 31 -7.64 -4.89 -3.21
C LEU A 31 -7.58 -4.75 -4.73
N GLU A 32 -8.53 -5.35 -5.46
CA GLU A 32 -8.65 -5.19 -6.91
C GLU A 32 -8.89 -3.74 -7.33
N ARG A 33 -9.82 -3.03 -6.65
CA ARG A 33 -10.01 -1.59 -6.88
C ARG A 33 -8.74 -0.79 -6.62
N THR A 34 -7.94 -1.18 -5.63
CA THR A 34 -6.67 -0.51 -5.31
C THR A 34 -5.63 -0.67 -6.43
N ALA A 35 -5.54 -1.87 -7.02
CA ALA A 35 -4.72 -2.07 -8.22
C ALA A 35 -5.20 -1.21 -9.40
N GLY A 36 -6.52 -1.08 -9.57
CA GLY A 36 -7.13 -0.21 -10.59
C GLY A 36 -6.76 1.27 -10.40
N ASP A 37 -6.83 1.76 -9.16
CA ASP A 37 -6.47 3.15 -8.82
C ASP A 37 -4.98 3.42 -9.05
N TRP A 38 -4.09 2.47 -8.74
CA TRP A 38 -2.67 2.57 -9.08
C TRP A 38 -2.45 2.66 -10.60
N ASN A 39 -3.11 1.81 -11.38
CA ASN A 39 -3.05 1.87 -12.84
C ASN A 39 -3.53 3.22 -13.38
N GLN A 40 -4.63 3.75 -12.84
CA GLN A 40 -5.17 5.05 -13.25
C GLN A 40 -4.22 6.19 -12.88
N CYS A 41 -3.71 6.21 -11.65
CA CYS A 41 -2.79 7.23 -11.15
C CYS A 41 -1.53 7.32 -12.01
N LEU A 42 -0.95 6.16 -12.34
CA LEU A 42 0.28 6.05 -13.13
C LEU A 42 0.06 6.22 -14.64
N GLY A 43 -1.15 5.99 -15.15
CA GLY A 43 -1.61 6.37 -16.49
C GLY A 43 -0.59 6.11 -17.61
N SER A 44 -0.20 7.16 -18.34
CA SER A 44 0.86 7.13 -19.36
C SER A 44 2.13 7.83 -18.89
N MET A 45 2.39 7.85 -17.57
CA MET A 45 3.55 8.52 -16.98
C MET A 45 4.85 8.04 -17.60
N THR A 46 5.72 8.97 -17.98
CA THR A 46 7.07 8.71 -18.53
C THR A 46 8.11 8.63 -17.41
N ASP A 47 9.31 8.11 -17.69
CA ASP A 47 10.40 8.11 -16.69
C ASP A 47 10.86 9.52 -16.31
N GLU A 48 10.85 10.47 -17.25
CA GLU A 48 11.16 11.88 -16.96
C GLU A 48 10.15 12.45 -15.96
N GLN A 49 8.86 12.19 -16.19
CA GLN A 49 7.79 12.56 -15.29
C GLN A 49 7.87 11.85 -13.94
N ALA A 50 8.23 10.57 -13.92
CA ALA A 50 8.33 9.77 -12.71
C ALA A 50 9.52 10.18 -11.83
N THR A 51 10.59 10.70 -12.45
CA THR A 51 11.79 11.18 -11.75
C THR A 51 11.72 12.66 -11.36
N PHE A 52 10.70 13.40 -11.83
CA PHE A 52 10.46 14.77 -11.36
C PHE A 52 10.27 14.80 -9.85
N ARG A 53 11.07 15.66 -9.20
CA ARG A 53 11.16 15.78 -7.76
C ARG A 53 10.84 17.22 -7.35
N PRO A 54 9.67 17.48 -6.72
CA PRO A 54 9.42 18.75 -6.06
C PRO A 54 10.41 18.99 -4.92
N GLU A 55 10.68 20.25 -4.60
CA GLU A 55 11.66 20.60 -3.56
C GLU A 55 11.25 20.04 -2.18
N GLY A 56 12.13 19.24 -1.58
CA GLY A 56 11.90 18.63 -0.26
C GLY A 56 10.92 17.44 -0.27
N GLU A 57 10.45 17.00 -1.43
CA GLU A 57 9.48 15.91 -1.58
C GLU A 57 10.11 14.72 -2.34
N TRP A 58 9.42 13.58 -2.29
CA TRP A 58 9.75 12.42 -3.10
C TRP A 58 9.29 12.58 -4.56
N CYS A 59 9.97 11.90 -5.48
CA CYS A 59 9.46 11.65 -6.83
C CYS A 59 8.54 10.42 -6.85
N ALA A 60 7.83 10.20 -7.96
CA ALA A 60 6.90 9.08 -8.06
C ALA A 60 7.59 7.72 -7.94
N LYS A 61 8.84 7.58 -8.40
CA LYS A 61 9.60 6.32 -8.27
C LYS A 61 9.93 5.97 -6.83
N GLU A 62 10.29 6.96 -6.00
CA GLU A 62 10.51 6.77 -4.56
C GLU A 62 9.23 6.41 -3.84
N VAL A 63 8.11 7.05 -4.19
CA VAL A 63 6.79 6.70 -3.66
C VAL A 63 6.46 5.24 -3.98
N LEU A 64 6.63 4.82 -5.24
CA LEU A 64 6.36 3.44 -5.66
C LEU A 64 7.28 2.44 -4.98
N GLY A 65 8.59 2.72 -4.92
CA GLY A 65 9.56 1.87 -4.24
C GLY A 65 9.21 1.66 -2.76
N HIS A 66 8.83 2.74 -2.07
CA HIS A 66 8.36 2.68 -0.68
C HIS A 66 7.12 1.80 -0.52
N VAL A 67 6.10 2.01 -1.35
CA VAL A 67 4.85 1.25 -1.26
C VAL A 67 5.10 -0.23 -1.54
N ILE A 68 5.77 -0.57 -2.64
CA ILE A 68 6.04 -1.97 -3.02
C ILE A 68 6.75 -2.74 -1.90
N VAL A 69 7.78 -2.14 -1.29
CA VAL A 69 8.52 -2.78 -0.20
C VAL A 69 7.67 -2.92 1.06
N THR A 70 6.91 -1.89 1.41
CA THR A 70 6.02 -1.90 2.59
C THR A 70 4.94 -2.96 2.47
N GLU A 71 4.26 -3.02 1.32
CA GLU A 71 3.24 -4.00 0.99
C GLU A 71 3.79 -5.44 1.12
N ARG A 72 4.96 -5.72 0.53
CA ARG A 72 5.59 -7.04 0.60
C ARG A 72 6.00 -7.44 2.02
N SER A 73 6.56 -6.50 2.80
CA SER A 73 6.92 -6.77 4.20
C SER A 73 5.69 -7.11 5.03
N ILE A 74 4.61 -6.35 4.89
CA ILE A 74 3.36 -6.59 5.62
C ILE A 74 2.77 -7.96 5.24
N ASN A 75 2.77 -8.31 3.96
CA ASN A 75 2.29 -9.62 3.53
C ASN A 75 3.06 -10.79 4.15
N GLN A 76 4.37 -10.63 4.34
CA GLN A 76 5.21 -11.63 4.97
C GLN A 76 4.88 -11.78 6.46
N ASP A 77 4.60 -10.67 7.14
CA ASP A 77 4.20 -10.68 8.54
C ASP A 77 2.80 -11.28 8.71
N ILE A 78 1.85 -10.96 7.83
CA ILE A 78 0.51 -11.58 7.78
C ILE A 78 0.65 -13.10 7.59
N ALA A 79 1.40 -13.55 6.58
CA ALA A 79 1.56 -14.97 6.27
C ALA A 79 2.24 -15.72 7.42
N SER A 80 3.29 -15.13 7.99
CA SER A 80 4.01 -15.69 9.14
C SER A 80 3.08 -15.86 10.35
N LEU A 81 2.30 -14.83 10.68
CA LEU A 81 1.39 -14.86 11.83
C LEU A 81 0.24 -15.86 11.60
N ALA A 82 -0.30 -15.92 10.38
CA ALA A 82 -1.28 -16.92 9.97
C ALA A 82 -0.71 -18.35 9.95
N GLY A 83 0.61 -18.53 9.86
CA GLY A 83 1.25 -19.84 9.71
C GLY A 83 0.98 -20.48 8.35
N ILE A 84 0.88 -19.66 7.30
CA ILE A 84 0.76 -20.09 5.91
C ILE A 84 2.05 -19.75 5.17
N ASP A 85 2.24 -20.35 3.99
CA ASP A 85 3.40 -20.04 3.17
C ASP A 85 3.38 -18.55 2.77
N PRO A 86 4.53 -17.84 2.90
CA PRO A 86 4.61 -16.46 2.51
C PRO A 86 4.47 -16.30 0.99
N PRO A 87 4.09 -15.11 0.50
CA PRO A 87 4.17 -14.81 -0.93
C PRO A 87 5.59 -15.03 -1.46
N ALA A 88 5.71 -15.36 -2.75
CA ALA A 88 6.98 -15.72 -3.38
C ALA A 88 8.04 -14.60 -3.37
N ALA A 89 7.64 -13.35 -3.16
CA ALA A 89 8.56 -12.22 -3.09
C ALA A 89 9.54 -12.35 -1.89
N PRO A 90 10.84 -12.07 -2.08
CA PRO A 90 11.85 -12.21 -1.04
C PRO A 90 11.56 -11.33 0.18
N ARG A 91 11.96 -11.80 1.38
CA ARG A 91 11.83 -11.02 2.61
C ARG A 91 12.59 -9.70 2.48
N VAL A 92 11.84 -8.60 2.52
CA VAL A 92 12.44 -7.28 2.66
C VAL A 92 12.73 -7.06 4.14
N ALA A 93 13.79 -6.31 4.47
CA ALA A 93 14.07 -6.00 5.87
C ALA A 93 12.80 -5.42 6.53
N GLU A 94 12.49 -5.93 7.72
CA GLU A 94 11.25 -5.61 8.44
C GLU A 94 10.97 -4.11 8.42
N VAL A 95 9.85 -3.71 7.82
CA VAL A 95 9.43 -2.30 7.76
C VAL A 95 8.90 -1.91 9.14
N ARG A 96 9.82 -1.70 10.08
CA ARG A 96 9.54 -1.17 11.43
C ARG A 96 9.47 0.36 11.47
N ALA A 97 9.64 1.03 10.34
CA ALA A 97 9.74 2.47 10.23
C ALA A 97 8.91 3.02 9.07
N MET A 98 8.34 4.20 9.27
CA MET A 98 7.78 4.99 8.18
C MET A 98 8.90 5.43 7.23
N GLY A 99 8.60 5.50 5.94
CA GLY A 99 9.50 6.12 4.96
C GLY A 99 10.65 5.24 4.45
N VAL A 100 10.51 3.91 4.48
CA VAL A 100 11.51 2.99 3.91
C VAL A 100 11.65 3.23 2.41
N GLN A 101 12.88 3.51 1.96
CA GLN A 101 13.23 3.69 0.56
C GLN A 101 13.83 2.41 -0.03
N SER A 102 13.74 2.27 -1.35
CA SER A 102 14.24 1.11 -2.07
C SER A 102 14.96 1.56 -3.34
N GLY A 103 16.26 1.81 -3.23
CA GLY A 103 17.09 2.23 -4.37
C GLY A 103 17.01 1.27 -5.56
N ASP A 104 16.83 -0.04 -5.29
CA ASP A 104 16.67 -1.05 -6.33
C ASP A 104 15.37 -0.84 -7.11
N GLU A 105 14.23 -0.67 -6.43
CA GLU A 105 12.95 -0.40 -7.10
C GLU A 105 12.98 0.98 -7.79
N GLU A 106 13.53 2.00 -7.12
CA GLU A 106 13.66 3.36 -7.65
C GLU A 106 14.51 3.45 -8.92
N SER A 107 15.39 2.48 -9.17
CA SER A 107 16.20 2.41 -10.38
C SER A 107 15.44 1.91 -11.60
N LEU A 108 14.34 1.18 -11.41
CA LEU A 108 13.60 0.50 -12.49
C LEU A 108 12.80 1.48 -13.37
N PRO A 109 12.58 1.19 -14.66
CA PRO A 109 11.68 1.98 -15.49
C PRO A 109 10.26 2.07 -14.91
N ILE A 110 9.58 3.21 -15.13
CA ILE A 110 8.21 3.40 -14.62
C ILE A 110 7.22 2.34 -15.13
N SER A 111 7.43 1.78 -16.33
CA SER A 111 6.64 0.68 -16.85
C SER A 111 6.76 -0.58 -15.99
N GLU A 112 7.98 -0.92 -15.55
CA GLU A 112 8.21 -2.06 -14.67
C GLU A 112 7.65 -1.82 -13.27
N LEU A 113 7.80 -0.61 -12.72
CA LEU A 113 7.22 -0.25 -11.43
C LEU A 113 5.70 -0.34 -11.43
N ARG A 114 5.04 0.03 -12.53
CA ARG A 114 3.60 -0.14 -12.70
C ARG A 114 3.19 -1.61 -12.66
N GLU A 115 3.90 -2.47 -13.40
CA GLU A 115 3.63 -3.90 -13.38
C GLU A 115 3.84 -4.50 -11.98
N ARG A 116 4.88 -4.06 -11.27
CA ARG A 116 5.21 -4.52 -9.93
C ARG A 116 4.16 -4.14 -8.89
N ILE A 117 3.74 -2.87 -8.84
CA ILE A 117 2.72 -2.45 -7.85
C ILE A 117 1.39 -3.18 -8.11
N VAL A 118 0.97 -3.33 -9.37
CA VAL A 118 -0.24 -4.11 -9.71
C VAL A 118 -0.06 -5.58 -9.35
N GLY A 119 1.10 -6.15 -9.63
CA GLY A 119 1.47 -7.51 -9.26
C GLY A 119 1.41 -7.74 -7.75
N THR A 120 1.88 -6.78 -6.96
CA THR A 120 1.79 -6.83 -5.49
C THR A 120 0.34 -6.89 -5.03
N PHE A 121 -0.58 -6.12 -5.60
CA PHE A 121 -2.01 -6.25 -5.24
C PHE A 121 -2.61 -7.59 -5.68
N ALA A 122 -2.13 -8.21 -6.76
CA ALA A 122 -2.52 -9.58 -7.10
C ALA A 122 -1.99 -10.60 -6.06
N GLU A 123 -0.81 -10.37 -5.49
CA GLU A 123 -0.29 -11.16 -4.35
C GLU A 123 -1.12 -10.94 -3.09
N ASN A 124 -1.50 -9.70 -2.76
CA ASN A 124 -2.37 -9.39 -1.62
C ASN A 124 -3.71 -10.12 -1.72
N ARG A 125 -4.29 -10.20 -2.93
CA ARG A 125 -5.53 -10.94 -3.18
C ARG A 125 -5.37 -12.44 -2.96
N LYS A 126 -4.28 -13.04 -3.46
CA LYS A 126 -3.96 -14.46 -3.20
C LYS A 126 -3.79 -14.73 -1.71
N LEU A 127 -3.11 -13.82 -1.00
CA LEU A 127 -2.94 -13.89 0.43
C LEU A 127 -4.30 -13.85 1.15
N ALA A 128 -5.17 -12.90 0.79
CA ALA A 128 -6.52 -12.80 1.35
C ALA A 128 -7.33 -14.09 1.14
N ALA A 129 -7.24 -14.71 -0.04
CA ALA A 129 -7.90 -16.00 -0.31
C ALA A 129 -7.33 -17.14 0.57
N SER A 130 -6.01 -17.20 0.76
CA SER A 130 -5.38 -18.21 1.64
C SER A 130 -5.77 -18.03 3.12
N LEU A 131 -6.11 -16.82 3.54
CA LEU A 131 -6.54 -16.54 4.91
C LEU A 131 -7.98 -16.98 5.20
N GLU A 132 -8.82 -17.24 4.18
CA GLU A 132 -10.23 -17.58 4.38
C GLU A 132 -10.42 -18.83 5.25
N GLN A 133 -9.47 -19.76 5.22
CA GLN A 133 -9.48 -20.99 6.01
C GLN A 133 -8.60 -20.91 7.28
N SER A 134 -8.05 -19.73 7.59
CA SER A 134 -7.17 -19.55 8.75
C SER A 134 -7.98 -19.48 10.05
N ASP A 135 -7.53 -20.20 11.07
CA ASP A 135 -8.04 -20.11 12.45
C ASP A 135 -7.40 -18.96 13.25
N LYS A 136 -6.50 -18.18 12.62
CA LYS A 136 -5.71 -17.12 13.26
C LYS A 136 -6.14 -15.70 12.88
N LEU A 137 -7.33 -15.51 12.33
CA LEU A 137 -7.78 -14.20 11.85
C LEU A 137 -7.82 -13.11 12.93
N GLU A 138 -8.03 -13.50 14.19
CA GLU A 138 -8.04 -12.61 15.34
C GLU A 138 -6.64 -12.27 15.88
N THR A 139 -5.60 -12.91 15.34
CA THR A 139 -4.22 -12.55 15.70
C THR A 139 -3.87 -11.18 15.14
N SER A 140 -3.10 -10.41 15.91
CA SER A 140 -2.77 -9.03 15.59
C SER A 140 -1.28 -8.75 15.79
N PHE A 141 -0.76 -7.82 15.01
CA PHE A 141 0.56 -7.22 15.22
C PHE A 141 0.49 -5.69 15.07
N PRO A 142 1.40 -4.93 15.71
CA PRO A 142 1.25 -3.48 15.82
C PRO A 142 1.69 -2.73 14.56
N HIS A 143 0.84 -1.78 14.11
CA HIS A 143 1.23 -0.71 13.19
C HIS A 143 1.81 0.47 13.99
N PRO A 144 2.90 1.14 13.53
CA PRO A 144 3.56 2.24 14.25
C PRO A 144 2.65 3.40 14.64
N ILE A 145 1.61 3.69 13.84
CA ILE A 145 0.67 4.80 14.06
C ILE A 145 -0.69 4.33 14.59
N PHE A 146 -1.17 3.17 14.12
CA PHE A 146 -2.56 2.74 14.34
C PHE A 146 -2.70 1.75 15.50
N GLY A 147 -1.58 1.29 16.06
CA GLY A 147 -1.57 0.28 17.11
C GLY A 147 -1.88 -1.12 16.56
N PRO A 148 -2.38 -2.04 17.39
CA PRO A 148 -2.67 -3.42 16.98
C PRO A 148 -3.72 -3.48 15.89
N LEU A 149 -3.40 -4.18 14.80
CA LEU A 149 -4.34 -4.53 13.72
C LEU A 149 -4.35 -6.04 13.54
N ASN A 150 -5.53 -6.62 13.35
CA ASN A 150 -5.67 -8.04 12.98
C ASN A 150 -5.36 -8.26 11.49
N LEU A 151 -5.33 -9.53 11.05
CA LEU A 151 -4.91 -9.85 9.69
C LEU A 151 -5.76 -9.19 8.60
N LYS A 152 -7.08 -9.09 8.80
CA LYS A 152 -7.99 -8.45 7.82
C LYS A 152 -7.90 -6.93 7.86
N GLU A 153 -7.63 -6.35 9.03
CA GLU A 153 -7.36 -4.93 9.19
C GLU A 153 -6.04 -4.53 8.52
N TRP A 154 -5.01 -5.40 8.55
CA TRP A 154 -3.79 -5.21 7.75
C TRP A 154 -4.04 -5.29 6.24
N LEU A 155 -4.92 -6.19 5.78
CA LEU A 155 -5.36 -6.17 4.37
C LEU A 155 -6.08 -4.86 4.01
N ALA A 156 -6.83 -4.28 4.95
CA ALA A 156 -7.45 -2.96 4.78
C ALA A 156 -6.45 -1.79 4.83
N PHE A 157 -5.36 -1.95 5.56
CA PHE A 157 -4.29 -0.96 5.63
C PHE A 157 -3.65 -0.72 4.25
N HIS A 158 -3.41 -1.76 3.45
CA HIS A 158 -2.89 -1.63 2.07
C HIS A 158 -3.67 -0.61 1.23
N ARG A 159 -5.00 -0.56 1.40
CA ARG A 159 -5.84 0.43 0.75
C ARG A 159 -5.55 1.85 1.24
N ILE A 160 -5.55 2.08 2.55
CA ILE A 160 -5.29 3.42 3.10
C ILE A 160 -3.91 3.91 2.71
N HIS A 161 -2.90 3.05 2.87
CA HIS A 161 -1.52 3.37 2.52
C HIS A 161 -1.38 3.72 1.03
N SER A 162 -2.01 2.95 0.16
CA SER A 162 -2.07 3.27 -1.26
C SER A 162 -2.77 4.58 -1.58
N MET A 163 -3.89 4.89 -0.92
CA MET A 163 -4.62 6.12 -1.21
C MET A 163 -3.85 7.37 -0.76
N ASP A 164 -3.10 7.27 0.34
CA ASP A 164 -2.21 8.36 0.79
C ASP A 164 -1.11 8.64 -0.25
N HIS A 165 -0.46 7.58 -0.74
CA HIS A 165 0.63 7.71 -1.72
C HIS A 165 0.15 8.03 -3.15
N ILE A 166 -1.05 7.61 -3.54
CA ILE A 166 -1.68 8.08 -4.79
C ILE A 166 -1.95 9.58 -4.70
N GLN A 167 -2.49 10.08 -3.58
CA GLN A 167 -2.66 11.53 -3.37
C GLN A 167 -1.32 12.28 -3.40
N GLN A 168 -0.25 11.69 -2.86
CA GLN A 168 1.10 12.25 -2.98
C GLN A 168 1.55 12.36 -4.44
N ILE A 169 1.35 11.33 -5.27
CA ILE A 169 1.67 11.37 -6.70
C ILE A 169 0.81 12.39 -7.45
N ASP A 170 -0.48 12.48 -7.13
CA ASP A 170 -1.35 13.50 -7.73
C ASP A 170 -0.89 14.92 -7.37
N LYS A 171 -0.40 15.15 -6.15
CA LYS A 171 0.25 16.42 -5.76
C LYS A 171 1.51 16.68 -6.57
N ILE A 172 2.35 15.68 -6.81
CA ILE A 172 3.55 15.79 -7.65
C ILE A 172 3.16 16.21 -9.08
N LYS A 173 2.14 15.56 -9.66
CA LYS A 173 1.63 15.85 -11.02
C LYS A 173 1.00 17.24 -11.14
N ALA A 174 0.52 17.80 -10.04
CA ALA A 174 -0.06 19.14 -9.99
C ALA A 174 0.99 20.25 -9.82
N ASP A 175 2.28 19.92 -9.64
CA ASP A 175 3.34 20.92 -9.57
C ASP A 175 3.47 21.67 -10.91
N THR A 176 3.58 23.00 -10.83
CA THR A 176 3.75 23.87 -12.01
C THR A 176 4.99 23.56 -12.86
N LYS A 177 6.00 22.91 -12.30
CA LYS A 177 7.23 22.51 -12.99
C LYS A 177 7.20 21.05 -13.46
N TYR A 178 6.09 20.35 -13.26
CA TYR A 178 5.94 18.96 -13.68
C TYR A 178 6.14 18.85 -15.21
N PRO A 179 6.96 17.91 -15.71
CA PRO A 179 7.23 17.78 -17.13
C PRO A 179 5.96 17.47 -17.94
N SER A 180 5.82 18.10 -19.10
CA SER A 180 4.81 17.69 -20.10
C SER A 180 5.13 16.29 -20.63
N ALA A 181 4.08 15.52 -20.92
CA ALA A 181 4.22 14.21 -21.59
C ALA A 181 4.63 14.36 -23.06
#